data_AF-A0A2I1P8H7-F1
#
_entry.id   AF-A0A2I1P8H7-F1
#
_cell.length_a   1.000
_cell.length_b   1.000
_cell.length_c   1.000
_cell.angle_alpha   90.00
_cell.angle_beta   90.00
_cell.angle_gamma   90.00
#
_symmetry.space_group_name_H-M   'P 1'
#
loop_
_entity.id
_entity.type
_entity.pdbx_description
1 polymer ?
#
loop_
_entity_poly.entity_id
_entity_poly.type
_entity_poly.pdbx_seq_one_letter_code
_entity_poly.pdbx_strand_id
1 'polypeptide(L)'
;MEVDGARCASLLTTWRGLATMLGERDLTAAADWLIGRDCPLTGTLTVEDLARSLAPGGRGAGRARAALAIADGDAASPKESHLRHLVLSWGVPAPEVNADVHDDHGQWLGCSDLVWRSRKVAAEYEGDHHRTDRRQWQLDIERIRLYEAAGWTVIRATSRDLSRPARLREALLRALEDSGTRAA
;
A
#
# COMPACT_ATOMS: atom_id res chain seq x y z
N MET A 1 4.50 24.79 -16.93
CA MET A 1 3.66 25.73 -16.15
C MET A 1 4.56 26.78 -15.53
N GLU A 2 4.00 27.87 -15.02
CA GLU A 2 4.77 28.93 -14.34
C GLU A 2 4.29 29.02 -12.88
N VAL A 3 5.23 29.03 -11.94
CA VAL A 3 4.96 29.19 -10.49
C VAL A 3 5.93 30.25 -10.00
N ASP A 4 5.42 31.35 -9.44
CA ASP A 4 6.22 32.48 -8.95
C ASP A 4 7.28 32.99 -9.94
N GLY A 5 6.94 33.03 -11.24
CA GLY A 5 7.83 33.49 -12.31
C GLY A 5 8.84 32.43 -12.81
N ALA A 6 8.85 31.22 -12.23
CA ALA A 6 9.70 30.12 -12.65
C ALA A 6 8.96 29.13 -13.55
N ARG A 7 9.58 28.71 -14.66
CA ARG A 7 9.06 27.62 -15.49
C ARG A 7 9.24 26.28 -14.78
N CYS A 8 8.13 25.68 -14.37
CA CYS A 8 8.08 24.37 -13.71
C CYS A 8 7.46 23.31 -14.63
N ALA A 9 7.89 22.06 -14.46
CA ALA A 9 7.21 20.91 -15.04
C ALA A 9 5.88 20.67 -14.32
N SER A 10 4.85 20.19 -15.04
CA SER A 10 3.61 19.74 -14.39
C SER A 10 3.85 18.45 -13.60
N LEU A 11 3.01 18.15 -12.61
CA LEU A 11 3.10 16.89 -11.84
C LEU A 11 3.07 15.65 -12.76
N LEU A 12 2.20 15.65 -13.78
CA LEU A 12 2.16 14.61 -14.81
C LEU A 12 3.50 14.46 -15.55
N THR A 13 4.11 15.59 -15.93
CA THR A 13 5.41 15.61 -16.61
C THR A 13 6.52 15.10 -15.69
N THR A 14 6.50 15.51 -14.43
CA THR A 14 7.44 15.10 -13.39
C THR A 14 7.35 13.60 -13.13
N TRP A 15 6.15 13.07 -12.87
CA TRP A 15 5.96 11.64 -12.62
C TRP A 15 6.38 10.78 -13.81
N ARG A 16 6.03 11.18 -15.03
CA ARG A 16 6.52 10.52 -16.26
C ARG A 16 8.04 10.57 -16.36
N GLY A 17 8.67 11.69 -15.99
CA GLY A 17 10.13 11.81 -15.94
C GLY A 17 10.75 10.85 -14.93
N LEU A 18 10.16 10.76 -13.73
CA LEU A 18 10.58 9.83 -12.67
C LEU A 18 10.53 8.37 -13.13
N ALA A 19 9.63 8.00 -14.04
CA ALA A 19 9.59 6.66 -14.60
C ALA A 19 10.90 6.24 -15.30
N THR A 20 11.75 7.20 -15.69
CA THR A 20 13.07 6.93 -16.27
C THR A 20 14.17 6.72 -15.24
N MET A 21 13.95 7.14 -13.99
CA MET A 21 14.96 7.17 -12.92
C MET A 21 14.65 6.22 -11.77
N LEU A 22 13.37 6.01 -11.46
CA LEU A 22 12.92 5.20 -10.33
C LEU A 22 12.65 3.76 -10.73
N GLY A 23 12.77 2.86 -9.75
CA GLY A 23 12.24 1.51 -9.83
C GLY A 23 10.70 1.52 -9.77
N GLU A 24 10.08 0.39 -10.12
CA GLU A 24 8.63 0.28 -10.17
C GLU A 24 7.95 0.57 -8.83
N ARG A 25 8.53 0.08 -7.71
CA ARG A 25 8.01 0.28 -6.36
C ARG A 25 7.93 1.74 -5.96
N ASP A 26 9.04 2.47 -6.11
CA ASP A 26 9.10 3.89 -5.77
C ASP A 26 8.21 4.72 -6.72
N LEU A 27 8.07 4.29 -7.98
CA LEU A 27 7.18 4.92 -8.93
C LEU A 27 5.70 4.70 -8.60
N THR A 28 5.34 3.52 -8.08
CA THR A 28 4.00 3.23 -7.54
C THR A 28 3.73 4.11 -6.33
N ALA A 29 4.67 4.21 -5.38
CA ALA A 29 4.51 5.10 -4.22
C ALA A 29 4.33 6.57 -4.62
N ALA A 30 5.08 7.03 -5.63
CA ALA A 30 4.90 8.38 -6.18
C ALA A 30 3.54 8.55 -6.88
N ALA A 31 3.03 7.50 -7.54
CA ALA A 31 1.68 7.52 -8.14
C ALA A 31 0.60 7.60 -7.06
N ASP A 32 0.67 6.73 -6.04
CA ASP A 32 -0.24 6.72 -4.89
C ASP A 32 -0.32 8.09 -4.22
N TRP A 33 0.84 8.71 -3.97
CA TRP A 33 0.86 10.04 -3.37
C TRP A 33 0.21 11.11 -4.25
N LEU A 34 0.38 11.04 -5.58
CA LEU A 34 -0.18 12.03 -6.51
C LEU A 34 -1.70 11.91 -6.67
N ILE A 35 -2.24 10.69 -6.63
CA ILE A 35 -3.68 10.40 -6.80
C ILE A 35 -4.41 10.31 -5.47
N GLY A 36 -3.68 10.24 -4.35
CA GLY A 36 -4.24 10.15 -3.02
C GLY A 36 -4.97 11.43 -2.60
N ARG A 37 -6.01 11.24 -1.79
CA ARG A 37 -6.95 12.30 -1.38
C ARG A 37 -6.28 13.43 -0.61
N ASP A 38 -5.23 13.10 0.13
CA ASP A 38 -4.50 14.05 0.96
C ASP A 38 -3.34 14.75 0.23
N CYS A 39 -3.21 14.56 -1.10
CA CYS A 39 -2.20 15.24 -1.89
C CYS A 39 -2.41 16.76 -1.86
N PRO A 40 -1.51 17.53 -1.22
CA PRO A 40 -1.69 18.98 -1.06
C PRO A 40 -1.38 19.75 -2.35
N LEU A 41 -0.75 19.08 -3.33
CA LEU A 41 -0.30 19.72 -4.57
C LEU A 41 -1.36 19.65 -5.68
N THR A 42 -2.22 18.63 -5.69
CA THR A 42 -3.41 18.51 -6.56
C THR A 42 -4.27 17.31 -6.14
N GLY A 43 -5.32 17.51 -5.35
CA GLY A 43 -6.24 16.44 -4.90
C GLY A 43 -7.22 15.91 -5.96
N THR A 44 -6.84 15.90 -7.24
CA THR A 44 -7.76 15.58 -8.36
C THR A 44 -7.14 14.75 -9.48
N LEU A 45 -5.87 14.35 -9.37
CA LEU A 45 -5.28 13.47 -10.38
C LEU A 45 -5.79 12.05 -10.20
N THR A 46 -6.18 11.40 -11.29
CA THR A 46 -6.58 9.99 -11.28
C THR A 46 -5.53 9.10 -11.92
N VAL A 47 -5.67 7.78 -11.76
CA VAL A 47 -4.87 6.79 -12.48
C VAL A 47 -4.99 7.01 -13.99
N GLU A 48 -6.17 7.38 -14.49
CA GLU A 48 -6.42 7.68 -15.90
C GLU A 48 -5.67 8.94 -16.37
N ASP A 49 -5.53 9.97 -15.53
CA ASP A 49 -4.73 11.15 -15.85
C ASP A 49 -3.26 10.80 -16.04
N LEU A 50 -2.71 10.01 -15.11
CA LEU A 50 -1.33 9.52 -15.19
C LEU A 50 -1.15 8.63 -16.42
N ALA A 51 -2.08 7.70 -16.69
CA ALA A 51 -2.04 6.81 -17.84
C ALA A 51 -2.08 7.57 -19.17
N ARG A 52 -2.96 8.57 -19.30
CA ARG A 52 -3.07 9.42 -20.52
C ARG A 52 -1.83 10.25 -20.78
N SER A 53 -1.05 10.57 -19.73
CA SER A 53 0.20 11.33 -19.88
C SER A 53 1.35 10.53 -20.52
N LEU A 54 1.21 9.20 -20.62
CA LEU A 54 2.23 8.29 -21.14
C LEU A 54 2.19 8.20 -22.67
N ALA A 55 3.27 8.62 -23.33
CA ALA A 55 3.43 8.44 -24.76
C ALA A 55 3.76 6.96 -25.10
N PRO A 56 3.14 6.36 -26.14
CA PRO A 56 3.55 5.04 -26.64
C PRO A 56 5.04 5.02 -27.00
N GLY A 57 5.77 3.98 -26.55
CA GLY A 57 7.20 3.83 -26.85
C GLY A 57 8.15 4.78 -26.10
N GLY A 58 7.62 5.63 -25.20
CA GLY A 58 8.45 6.50 -24.36
C GLY A 58 9.36 5.71 -23.42
N ARG A 59 10.56 6.25 -23.15
CA ARG A 59 11.46 5.71 -22.12
C ARG A 59 10.72 5.67 -20.78
N GLY A 60 10.76 4.54 -20.08
CA GLY A 60 10.05 4.35 -18.80
C GLY A 60 8.55 4.07 -18.91
N ALA A 61 7.94 4.12 -20.10
CA ALA A 61 6.50 3.94 -20.26
C ALA A 61 5.99 2.55 -19.81
N GLY A 62 6.77 1.49 -20.07
CA GLY A 62 6.43 0.14 -19.59
C GLY A 62 6.40 0.06 -18.06
N ARG A 63 7.40 0.64 -17.40
CA ARG A 63 7.48 0.71 -15.94
C ARG A 63 6.35 1.55 -15.35
N ALA A 64 6.04 2.68 -15.97
CA ALA A 64 4.92 3.54 -15.55
C ALA A 64 3.58 2.80 -15.62
N ARG A 65 3.34 2.01 -16.67
CA ARG A 65 2.12 1.19 -16.76
C ARG A 65 2.08 0.10 -15.69
N ALA A 66 3.20 -0.58 -15.44
CA ALA A 66 3.28 -1.58 -14.38
C ALA A 66 3.02 -0.97 -12.99
N ALA A 67 3.59 0.21 -12.73
CA ALA A 67 3.36 0.94 -11.49
C ALA A 67 1.88 1.33 -11.31
N LEU A 68 1.22 1.83 -12.37
CA LEU A 68 -0.20 2.21 -12.34
C LEU A 68 -1.15 1.01 -12.20
N ALA A 69 -0.76 -0.17 -12.66
CA ALA A 69 -1.55 -1.38 -12.47
C ALA A 69 -1.65 -1.82 -10.99
N ILE A 70 -0.82 -1.24 -10.12
CA ILE A 70 -0.73 -1.54 -8.69
C ILE A 70 -1.10 -0.32 -7.82
N ALA A 71 -1.10 0.87 -8.39
CA ALA A 71 -1.48 2.11 -7.71
C ALA A 71 -2.97 2.11 -7.36
N ASP A 72 -3.32 2.86 -6.32
CA ASP A 72 -4.64 2.82 -5.68
C ASP A 72 -4.98 4.16 -5.01
N GLY A 73 -3.97 4.85 -4.44
CA GLY A 73 -4.12 6.19 -3.89
C GLY A 73 -4.37 6.27 -2.38
N ASP A 74 -4.81 5.18 -1.75
CA ASP A 74 -5.15 5.23 -0.32
C ASP A 74 -3.96 4.82 0.59
N ALA A 75 -2.75 4.57 0.05
CA ALA A 75 -1.54 4.28 0.83
C ALA A 75 -1.07 5.52 1.63
N ALA A 76 -0.86 5.38 2.94
CA ALA A 76 -0.46 6.46 3.84
C ALA A 76 1.05 6.68 3.88
N SER A 77 1.85 5.71 3.39
CA SER A 77 3.29 5.84 3.28
C SER A 77 3.87 5.11 2.06
N PRO A 78 5.05 5.51 1.56
CA PRO A 78 5.72 4.77 0.48
C PRO A 78 5.98 3.30 0.82
N LYS A 79 6.16 2.97 2.11
CA LYS A 79 6.44 1.60 2.54
C LYS A 79 5.21 0.71 2.47
N GLU A 80 4.02 1.25 2.67
CA GLU A 80 2.76 0.54 2.43
C GLU A 80 2.58 0.23 0.94
N SER A 81 2.84 1.21 0.05
CA SER A 81 2.85 0.96 -1.40
C SER A 81 3.85 -0.13 -1.79
N HIS A 82 5.03 -0.15 -1.16
CA HIS A 82 6.04 -1.18 -1.39
C HIS A 82 5.59 -2.55 -0.88
N LEU A 83 4.95 -2.61 0.28
CA LEU A 83 4.37 -3.85 0.82
C LEU A 83 3.30 -4.38 -0.14
N ARG A 84 2.38 -3.53 -0.60
CA ARG A 84 1.35 -3.90 -1.57
C ARG A 84 1.95 -4.45 -2.87
N HIS A 85 2.91 -3.72 -3.44
CA HIS A 85 3.63 -4.16 -4.65
C HIS A 85 4.23 -5.55 -4.47
N LEU A 86 4.91 -5.75 -3.33
CA LEU A 86 5.54 -7.00 -2.98
C LEU A 86 4.52 -8.15 -2.84
N VAL A 87 3.42 -7.97 -2.09
CA VAL A 87 2.47 -9.06 -1.87
C VAL A 87 1.72 -9.43 -3.16
N LEU A 88 1.32 -8.45 -3.97
CA LEU A 88 0.64 -8.69 -5.24
C LEU A 88 1.53 -9.44 -6.23
N SER A 89 2.85 -9.23 -6.17
CA SER A 89 3.81 -10.00 -6.98
C SER A 89 3.81 -11.50 -6.68
N TRP A 90 3.21 -11.94 -5.57
CA TRP A 90 3.08 -13.36 -5.21
C TRP A 90 1.82 -14.03 -5.77
N GLY A 91 0.98 -13.29 -6.50
CA GLY A 91 -0.24 -13.82 -7.12
C GLY A 91 -1.39 -14.02 -6.13
N VAL A 92 -1.37 -13.31 -4.99
CA VAL A 92 -2.49 -13.30 -4.03
C VAL A 92 -3.64 -12.44 -4.57
N PRO A 93 -4.88 -12.61 -4.07
CA PRO A 93 -5.98 -11.71 -4.37
C PRO A 93 -5.63 -10.26 -4.01
N ALA A 94 -6.22 -9.28 -4.70
CA ALA A 94 -6.02 -7.88 -4.35
C ALA A 94 -6.59 -7.59 -2.95
N PRO A 95 -5.82 -6.96 -2.03
CA PRO A 95 -6.33 -6.49 -0.75
C PRO A 95 -7.09 -5.18 -0.90
N GLU A 96 -7.99 -4.90 0.04
CA GLU A 96 -8.44 -3.54 0.34
C GLU A 96 -7.30 -2.79 1.03
N VAL A 97 -7.13 -1.49 0.77
CA VAL A 97 -5.95 -0.72 1.21
C VAL A 97 -6.38 0.33 2.23
N ASN A 98 -5.63 0.45 3.33
CA ASN A 98 -5.95 1.32 4.48
C ASN A 98 -7.44 1.25 4.85
N ALA A 99 -7.90 0.01 5.04
CA ALA A 99 -9.31 -0.30 5.19
C ALA A 99 -9.67 -0.56 6.65
N ASP A 100 -10.85 -0.07 7.05
CA ASP A 100 -11.39 -0.30 8.38
C ASP A 100 -11.80 -1.78 8.57
N VAL A 101 -11.38 -2.33 9.70
CA VAL A 101 -11.66 -3.67 10.16
C VAL A 101 -12.64 -3.59 11.33
N HIS A 102 -13.68 -4.41 11.25
CA HIS A 102 -14.73 -4.51 12.26
C HIS A 102 -14.89 -5.97 12.69
N ASP A 103 -15.38 -6.19 13.91
CA ASP A 103 -15.81 -7.52 14.35
C ASP A 103 -17.19 -7.89 13.78
N ASP A 104 -17.67 -9.10 14.11
CA ASP A 104 -18.96 -9.62 13.65
C ASP A 104 -20.16 -8.87 14.27
N HIS A 105 -19.94 -7.99 15.25
CA HIS A 105 -20.93 -7.11 15.86
C HIS A 105 -20.88 -5.67 15.31
N GLY A 106 -19.96 -5.38 14.38
CA GLY A 106 -19.77 -4.05 13.80
C GLY A 106 -18.95 -3.11 14.67
N GLN A 107 -18.27 -3.59 15.72
CA GLN A 107 -17.33 -2.79 16.50
C GLN A 107 -16.06 -2.58 15.68
N TRP A 108 -15.63 -1.32 15.52
CA TRP A 108 -14.37 -0.99 14.87
C TRP A 108 -13.18 -1.51 15.69
N LEU A 109 -12.30 -2.25 15.04
CA LEU A 109 -11.09 -2.82 15.64
C LEU A 109 -9.85 -2.00 15.31
N GLY A 110 -9.81 -1.42 14.10
CA GLY A 110 -8.68 -0.65 13.61
C GLY A 110 -8.74 -0.45 12.10
N CYS A 111 -7.81 0.34 11.59
CA CYS A 111 -7.52 0.44 10.16
C CYS A 111 -6.18 -0.26 9.89
N SER A 112 -6.14 -1.11 8.87
CA SER A 112 -4.95 -1.88 8.50
C SER A 112 -4.57 -1.61 7.05
N ASP A 113 -3.26 -1.59 6.79
CA ASP A 113 -2.70 -1.18 5.48
C ASP A 113 -3.21 -2.03 4.32
N LEU A 114 -3.31 -3.36 4.51
CA LEU A 114 -3.81 -4.30 3.52
C LEU A 114 -4.76 -5.30 4.17
N VAL A 115 -5.98 -5.45 3.62
CA VAL A 115 -7.05 -6.26 4.20
C VAL A 115 -7.62 -7.24 3.17
N TRP A 116 -7.60 -8.54 3.51
CA TRP A 116 -8.31 -9.59 2.80
C TRP A 116 -9.53 -10.01 3.61
N ARG A 117 -10.61 -9.25 3.50
CA ARG A 117 -11.78 -9.33 4.38
C ARG A 117 -12.45 -10.70 4.38
N SER A 118 -12.62 -11.32 3.22
CA SER A 118 -13.20 -12.66 3.09
C SER A 118 -12.35 -13.77 3.72
N ARG A 119 -11.09 -13.49 4.05
CA ARG A 119 -10.17 -14.42 4.72
C ARG A 119 -9.86 -13.99 6.16
N LYS A 120 -10.42 -12.88 6.67
CA LYS A 120 -10.04 -12.28 7.95
C LYS A 120 -8.51 -12.19 8.11
N VAL A 121 -7.80 -11.76 7.07
CA VAL A 121 -6.33 -11.52 7.10
C VAL A 121 -6.06 -10.04 6.90
N ALA A 122 -5.18 -9.48 7.72
CA ALA A 122 -4.65 -8.13 7.56
C ALA A 122 -3.12 -8.17 7.51
N ALA A 123 -2.50 -7.25 6.77
CA ALA A 123 -1.05 -7.03 6.81
C ALA A 123 -0.73 -5.56 7.09
N GLU A 124 0.24 -5.31 7.96
CA GLU A 124 0.61 -3.98 8.46
C GLU A 124 2.13 -3.79 8.37
N TYR A 125 2.57 -2.64 7.86
CA TYR A 125 3.96 -2.24 7.82
C TYR A 125 4.34 -1.48 9.08
N GLU A 126 5.33 -1.99 9.79
CA GLU A 126 5.86 -1.43 11.02
C GLU A 126 7.10 -0.58 10.71
N GLY A 127 6.91 0.75 10.73
CA GLY A 127 8.01 1.71 10.64
C GLY A 127 8.84 1.77 11.93
N ASP A 128 10.11 2.14 11.81
CA ASP A 128 11.03 2.24 12.97
C ASP A 128 10.57 3.26 14.03
N HIS A 129 9.76 4.26 13.65
CA HIS A 129 9.24 5.29 14.55
C HIS A 129 8.32 4.72 15.65
N HIS A 130 7.64 3.59 15.38
CA HIS A 130 6.66 3.00 16.30
C HIS A 130 7.32 2.45 17.58
N ARG A 131 8.63 2.17 17.56
CA ARG A 131 9.33 1.55 18.71
C ARG A 131 9.59 2.51 19.87
N THR A 132 9.41 3.81 19.68
CA THR A 132 9.82 4.84 20.66
C THR A 132 8.69 5.35 21.53
N ASP A 133 7.43 5.09 21.18
CA ASP A 133 6.25 5.48 21.97
C ASP A 133 5.68 4.29 22.73
N ARG A 134 5.88 4.29 24.06
CA ARG A 134 5.38 3.24 24.95
C ARG A 134 3.86 3.15 24.96
N ARG A 135 3.14 4.27 24.84
CA ARG A 135 1.67 4.29 24.85
C ARG A 135 1.15 3.68 23.56
N GLN A 136 1.71 4.07 22.41
CA GLN A 136 1.33 3.49 21.12
C GLN A 136 1.57 1.98 21.11
N TRP A 137 2.72 1.53 21.62
CA TRP A 137 3.04 0.10 21.72
C TRP A 137 2.02 -0.70 22.56
N GLN A 138 1.53 -0.13 23.67
CA GLN A 138 0.49 -0.77 24.48
C GLN A 138 -0.84 -0.87 23.73
N LEU A 139 -1.24 0.20 23.04
CA LEU A 139 -2.45 0.22 22.21
C LEU A 139 -2.36 -0.78 21.05
N ASP A 140 -1.20 -0.91 20.41
CA ASP A 140 -0.99 -1.88 19.32
C ASP A 140 -1.16 -3.32 19.82
N ILE A 141 -0.68 -3.64 21.03
CA ILE A 141 -0.88 -4.96 21.64
C ILE A 141 -2.36 -5.24 21.89
N GLU A 142 -3.08 -4.26 22.43
CA GLU A 142 -4.52 -4.39 22.69
C GLU A 142 -5.30 -4.56 21.38
N ARG A 143 -4.97 -3.76 20.35
CA ARG A 143 -5.55 -3.86 19.01
C ARG A 143 -5.36 -5.26 18.42
N ILE A 144 -4.14 -5.79 18.44
CA ILE A 144 -3.85 -7.12 17.89
C ILE A 144 -4.66 -8.20 18.62
N ARG A 145 -4.80 -8.12 19.95
CA ARG A 145 -5.63 -9.06 20.72
C ARG A 145 -7.11 -9.00 20.31
N LEU A 146 -7.63 -7.81 20.03
CA LEU A 146 -9.00 -7.65 19.55
C LEU A 146 -9.20 -8.26 18.16
N TYR A 147 -8.24 -8.06 17.25
CA TYR A 147 -8.24 -8.72 15.95
C TYR A 147 -8.24 -10.25 16.09
N GLU A 148 -7.32 -10.79 16.89
CA GLU A 148 -7.22 -12.23 17.14
C GLU A 148 -8.52 -12.80 17.74
N ALA A 149 -9.13 -12.10 18.71
CA ALA A 149 -10.40 -12.49 19.31
C ALA A 149 -11.55 -12.50 18.30
N ALA A 150 -11.53 -11.60 17.31
CA ALA A 150 -12.48 -11.55 16.20
C ALA A 150 -12.15 -12.53 15.06
N GLY A 151 -11.13 -13.38 15.24
CA GLY A 151 -10.71 -14.42 14.29
C GLY A 151 -9.82 -13.92 13.17
N TRP A 152 -9.27 -12.71 13.29
CA TRP A 152 -8.34 -12.15 12.31
C TRP A 152 -6.91 -12.62 12.52
N THR A 153 -6.19 -12.81 11.41
CA THR A 153 -4.73 -13.02 11.41
C THR A 153 -4.04 -11.74 10.95
N VAL A 154 -3.22 -11.14 11.80
CA VAL A 154 -2.46 -9.92 11.49
C VAL A 154 -1.02 -10.27 11.15
N ILE A 155 -0.59 -9.96 9.93
CA ILE A 155 0.76 -10.16 9.43
C ILE A 155 1.53 -8.85 9.50
N ARG A 156 2.51 -8.75 10.41
CA ARG A 156 3.33 -7.54 10.58
C ARG A 156 4.60 -7.65 9.74
N ALA A 157 4.83 -6.66 8.88
CA ALA A 157 5.98 -6.55 8.01
C ALA A 157 6.91 -5.42 8.47
N THR A 158 8.21 -5.62 8.36
CA THR A 158 9.21 -4.59 8.67
C THR A 158 10.00 -4.20 7.43
N SER A 159 10.86 -3.19 7.56
CA SER A 159 11.85 -2.85 6.53
C SER A 159 12.72 -4.05 6.12
N ARG A 160 13.03 -4.95 7.07
CA ARG A 160 13.76 -6.19 6.80
C ARG A 160 12.97 -7.14 5.91
N ASP A 161 11.67 -7.28 6.12
CA ASP A 161 10.82 -8.15 5.31
C ASP A 161 10.68 -7.63 3.88
N LEU A 162 10.61 -6.32 3.67
CA LEU A 162 10.64 -5.73 2.33
C LEU A 162 11.96 -6.05 1.58
N SER A 163 13.07 -6.17 2.30
CA SER A 163 14.37 -6.53 1.72
C SER A 163 14.60 -8.04 1.60
N ARG A 164 13.95 -8.86 2.45
CA ARG A 164 14.12 -10.31 2.55
C ARG A 164 12.75 -10.98 2.73
N PRO A 165 11.95 -11.07 1.66
CA PRO A 165 10.52 -11.32 1.77
C PRO A 165 10.11 -12.77 2.02
N ALA A 166 11.05 -13.73 2.01
CA ALA A 166 10.71 -15.15 2.03
C ALA A 166 9.81 -15.54 3.22
N ARG A 167 10.14 -15.09 4.43
CA ARG A 167 9.35 -15.39 5.64
C ARG A 167 7.99 -14.71 5.64
N LEU A 168 7.94 -13.44 5.24
CA LEU A 168 6.68 -12.69 5.10
C LEU A 168 5.77 -13.36 4.06
N ARG A 169 6.32 -13.77 2.91
CA ARG A 169 5.60 -14.48 1.86
C ARG A 169 4.99 -15.77 2.38
N GLU A 170 5.80 -16.62 3.02
CA GLU A 170 5.29 -17.87 3.57
C GLU A 170 4.21 -17.65 4.63
N ALA A 171 4.38 -16.65 5.51
CA ALA A 171 3.40 -16.35 6.55
C ALA A 171 2.07 -15.86 5.96
N LEU A 172 2.12 -14.94 4.99
CA LEU A 172 0.93 -14.43 4.33
C LEU A 172 0.19 -15.51 3.55
N LEU A 173 0.90 -16.32 2.75
CA LEU A 173 0.27 -17.37 1.95
C LEU A 173 -0.41 -18.41 2.84
N ARG A 174 0.26 -18.85 3.91
CA ARG A 174 -0.35 -19.76 4.90
C ARG A 174 -1.61 -19.15 5.53
N ALA A 175 -1.54 -17.89 5.97
CA ALA A 175 -2.71 -17.22 6.56
C ALA A 175 -3.89 -17.13 5.59
N LEU A 176 -3.63 -16.83 4.32
CA LEU A 176 -4.67 -16.76 3.30
C LEU A 176 -5.28 -18.14 2.99
N GLU A 177 -4.47 -19.21 2.99
CA GLU A 177 -4.90 -20.59 2.77
C GLU A 177 -5.74 -21.12 3.95
N ASP A 178 -5.23 -21.03 5.18
CA ASP A 178 -5.87 -21.56 6.39
C ASP A 178 -7.27 -20.96 6.62
N SER A 179 -7.42 -19.67 6.34
CA SER A 179 -8.72 -18.99 6.42
C SER A 179 -9.70 -19.40 5.34
N GLY A 180 -9.22 -19.86 4.18
CA GLY A 180 -10.06 -20.41 3.12
C GLY A 180 -10.68 -21.76 3.51
N THR A 181 -9.97 -22.56 4.30
CA THR A 181 -10.44 -23.88 4.77
C THR A 181 -11.43 -23.77 5.93
N ARG A 182 -11.35 -22.72 6.76
CA ARG A 182 -12.30 -22.51 7.87
C ARG A 182 -13.71 -22.07 7.42
N ALA A 183 -13.85 -21.63 6.17
CA ALA A 183 -15.09 -21.13 5.60
C ALA A 183 -15.83 -22.15 4.68
N ALA A 184 -15.30 -23.38 4.55
CA ALA A 184 -15.86 -24.48 3.76
C ALA A 184 -16.41 -25.59 4.65
#